data_AF-A0A951K425-F1
#
_entry.id   AF-A0A951K425-F1
#
_cell.length_a   1.000
_cell.length_b   1.000
_cell.length_c   1.000
_cell.angle_alpha   90.00
_cell.angle_beta   90.00
_cell.angle_gamma   90.00
#
_symmetry.space_group_name_H-M   'P 1'
#
loop_
_entity.id
_entity.type
_entity.pdbx_description
1 polymer ?
#
loop_
_entity_poly.entity_id
_entity_poly.type
_entity_poly.pdbx_seq_one_letter_code
_entity_poly.pdbx_strand_id
1 'polypeptide(L)'
;MTTDLTRRLAIYPMVEETDASGIVAAVYSQILSRMPLVPSLFKSLAVCPAYLVVAWRQFEAVADRDEFGDAAEALHVSVAHEVPPPPPDADVRDTVARFVEPLARMLLLSSGLHIALTDGLDGASADAAPPERVHATAQRSAPSQWQVDDAGVFGRIRMVLDTPIINSIWRELAERDQLQRAWSHLEPGVPAALDAADRLQAAALETARQVGWPAVADAAALRQAGAADAAPGIASILDAYVKTLPRVLVLVASSAE
;
A
#
# COMPACT_ATOMS: atom_id res chain seq x y z
N MET A 1 -13.43 -28.89 -18.41
CA MET A 1 -12.38 -27.89 -18.73
C MET A 1 -12.47 -26.77 -17.70
N THR A 2 -12.01 -27.09 -16.50
CA THR A 2 -12.10 -26.20 -15.33
C THR A 2 -10.76 -26.34 -14.61
N THR A 3 -10.31 -25.25 -13.98
CA THR A 3 -9.06 -25.07 -13.20
C THR A 3 -7.78 -24.73 -13.98
N ASP A 4 -7.83 -23.59 -14.69
CA ASP A 4 -6.70 -22.64 -14.82
C ASP A 4 -6.63 -21.68 -13.59
N LEU A 5 -7.41 -21.99 -12.54
CA LEU A 5 -7.45 -21.27 -11.25
C LEU A 5 -6.17 -21.46 -10.42
N THR A 6 -5.49 -22.60 -10.59
CA THR A 6 -4.31 -22.96 -9.79
C THR A 6 -3.00 -22.34 -10.30
N ARG A 7 -3.02 -21.61 -11.43
CA ARG A 7 -1.83 -20.99 -12.05
C ARG A 7 -1.80 -19.46 -12.02
N ARG A 8 -2.86 -18.81 -11.51
CA ARG A 8 -3.04 -17.34 -11.58
C ARG A 8 -3.38 -16.66 -10.24
N LEU A 9 -3.17 -17.32 -9.10
CA LEU A 9 -2.88 -16.58 -7.86
C LEU A 9 -1.47 -16.00 -8.02
N ALA A 10 -1.37 -14.94 -8.81
CA ALA A 10 -0.14 -14.22 -9.09
C ALA A 10 0.35 -13.64 -7.77
N ILE A 11 1.20 -14.41 -7.13
CA ILE A 11 2.11 -14.02 -6.10
C ILE A 11 2.74 -12.68 -6.50
N TYR A 12 2.34 -11.63 -5.81
CA TYR A 12 2.82 -10.28 -6.08
C TYR A 12 4.21 -10.13 -5.47
N PRO A 13 5.30 -9.96 -6.24
CA PRO A 13 6.64 -9.99 -5.67
C PRO A 13 6.86 -8.82 -4.70
N MET A 14 7.47 -9.11 -3.56
CA MET A 14 7.92 -8.13 -2.57
C MET A 14 9.36 -8.45 -2.19
N VAL A 15 10.19 -7.41 -2.03
CA VAL A 15 11.50 -7.52 -1.39
C VAL A 15 11.29 -7.25 0.10
N GLU A 16 11.50 -8.27 0.95
CA GLU A 16 11.37 -8.09 2.39
C GLU A 16 12.57 -7.33 2.96
N GLU A 17 12.39 -6.72 4.13
CA GLU A 17 13.43 -5.89 4.76
C GLU A 17 14.72 -6.68 5.06
N THR A 18 14.59 -7.97 5.39
CA THR A 18 15.72 -8.88 5.61
C THR A 18 16.49 -9.21 4.34
N ASP A 19 15.85 -9.10 3.18
CA ASP A 19 16.41 -9.42 1.87
C ASP A 19 16.90 -8.14 1.16
N ALA A 20 16.56 -6.97 1.69
CA ALA A 20 16.92 -5.68 1.13
C ALA A 20 18.44 -5.45 1.18
N SER A 21 19.00 -5.06 0.04
CA SER A 21 20.42 -4.73 -0.09
C SER A 21 20.64 -3.52 -0.99
N GLY A 22 21.83 -2.92 -0.93
CA GLY A 22 22.22 -1.79 -1.77
C GLY A 22 21.25 -0.60 -1.69
N ILE A 23 20.71 -0.21 -2.85
CA ILE A 23 19.79 0.95 -2.95
C ILE A 23 18.46 0.68 -2.23
N VAL A 24 17.93 -0.56 -2.28
CA VAL A 24 16.66 -0.90 -1.63
C VAL A 24 16.79 -0.76 -0.12
N ALA A 25 17.86 -1.30 0.45
CA ALA A 25 18.19 -1.15 1.86
C ALA A 25 18.32 0.33 2.28
N ALA A 26 18.96 1.16 1.44
CA ALA A 26 19.08 2.59 1.72
C ALA A 26 17.74 3.34 1.75
N VAL A 27 16.84 3.04 0.81
CA VAL A 27 15.48 3.60 0.84
C VAL A 27 14.70 3.09 2.05
N TYR A 28 14.80 1.80 2.38
CA TYR A 28 14.10 1.24 3.54
C TYR A 28 14.58 1.85 4.85
N SER A 29 15.88 2.11 4.98
CA SER A 29 16.41 2.82 6.16
C SER A 29 15.83 4.23 6.31
N GLN A 30 15.56 4.94 5.20
CA GLN A 30 14.91 6.25 5.23
C GLN A 30 13.42 6.15 5.54
N ILE A 31 12.74 5.12 5.04
CA ILE A 31 11.34 4.85 5.42
C ILE A 31 11.26 4.58 6.93
N LEU A 32 12.13 3.71 7.44
CA LEU A 32 12.15 3.31 8.84
C LEU A 32 12.57 4.42 9.81
N SER A 33 13.21 5.50 9.34
CA SER A 33 13.45 6.67 10.19
C SER A 33 12.19 7.53 10.40
N ARG A 34 11.12 7.29 9.63
CA ARG A 34 9.87 8.06 9.65
C ARG A 34 8.65 7.20 9.98
N MET A 35 8.73 5.89 9.76
CA MET A 35 7.62 4.94 9.91
C MET A 35 8.09 3.72 10.72
N PRO A 36 7.19 3.07 11.48
CA PRO A 36 7.55 1.93 12.32
C PRO A 36 7.87 0.64 11.54
N LEU A 37 7.50 0.60 10.25
CA LEU A 37 7.74 -0.53 9.34
C LEU A 37 7.81 -0.01 7.90
N VAL A 38 8.30 -0.83 6.96
CA VAL A 38 8.24 -0.52 5.53
C VAL A 38 6.86 -0.93 4.97
N PRO A 39 6.04 0.01 4.47
CA PRO A 39 4.75 -0.32 3.88
C PRO A 39 4.88 -1.31 2.71
N SER A 40 3.91 -2.22 2.57
CA SER A 40 3.95 -3.26 1.53
C SER A 40 4.08 -2.68 0.12
N LEU A 41 3.53 -1.49 -0.13
CA LEU A 41 3.69 -0.76 -1.39
C LEU A 41 5.18 -0.62 -1.77
N PHE A 42 6.00 -0.07 -0.88
CA PHE A 42 7.43 0.08 -1.12
C PHE A 42 8.16 -1.27 -1.22
N LYS A 43 7.65 -2.31 -0.54
CA LYS A 43 8.14 -3.68 -0.70
C LYS A 43 7.90 -4.25 -2.10
N SER A 44 6.72 -3.98 -2.67
CA SER A 44 6.40 -4.37 -4.04
C SER A 44 7.17 -3.53 -5.06
N LEU A 45 7.31 -2.21 -4.86
CA LEU A 45 8.05 -1.35 -5.79
C LEU A 45 9.56 -1.65 -5.81
N ALA A 46 10.11 -2.25 -4.76
CA ALA A 46 11.52 -2.63 -4.67
C ALA A 46 11.99 -3.65 -5.71
N VAL A 47 11.08 -4.33 -6.41
CA VAL A 47 11.40 -5.16 -7.59
C VAL A 47 12.00 -4.34 -8.73
N CYS A 48 11.75 -3.03 -8.75
CA CYS A 48 12.43 -2.05 -9.58
C CYS A 48 13.09 -1.00 -8.67
N PRO A 49 14.36 -1.20 -8.24
CA PRO A 49 15.04 -0.27 -7.34
C PRO A 49 15.08 1.18 -7.86
N ALA A 50 15.17 1.35 -9.19
CA ALA A 50 15.11 2.67 -9.82
C ALA A 50 13.77 3.38 -9.55
N TYR A 51 12.64 2.67 -9.69
CA TYR A 51 11.34 3.24 -9.40
C TYR A 51 11.11 3.47 -7.91
N LEU A 52 11.56 2.54 -7.06
CA LEU A 52 11.47 2.68 -5.60
C LEU A 52 12.07 4.01 -5.12
N VAL A 53 13.22 4.41 -5.67
CA VAL A 53 13.88 5.68 -5.32
C VAL A 53 12.99 6.87 -5.65
N VAL A 54 12.47 6.96 -6.89
CA VAL A 54 11.67 8.11 -7.30
C VAL A 54 10.29 8.14 -6.62
N ALA A 55 9.70 6.97 -6.36
CA ALA A 55 8.45 6.85 -5.60
C ALA A 55 8.64 7.32 -4.15
N TRP A 56 9.75 6.95 -3.50
CA TRP A 56 10.07 7.44 -2.16
C TRP A 56 10.27 8.95 -2.13
N ARG A 57 10.99 9.52 -3.11
CA ARG A 57 11.17 10.98 -3.20
C ARG A 57 9.87 11.73 -3.41
N GLN A 58 8.98 11.20 -4.24
CA GLN A 58 7.65 11.80 -4.43
C GLN A 58 6.85 11.81 -3.14
N PHE A 59 6.90 10.73 -2.34
CA PHE A 59 6.28 10.69 -1.03
C PHE A 59 6.95 11.66 -0.05
N GLU A 60 8.28 11.62 0.07
CA GLU A 60 9.05 12.47 0.99
C GLU A 60 8.75 13.96 0.80
N ALA A 61 8.58 14.40 -0.45
CA ALA A 61 8.28 15.79 -0.77
C ALA A 61 6.89 16.27 -0.30
N VAL A 62 5.98 15.36 0.02
CA VAL A 62 4.62 15.70 0.47
C VAL A 62 4.29 15.18 1.87
N ALA A 63 5.07 14.25 2.42
CA ALA A 63 4.75 13.52 3.64
C ALA A 63 4.50 14.43 4.86
N ASP A 64 5.20 15.57 4.95
CA ASP A 64 5.07 16.53 6.05
C ASP A 64 4.16 17.73 5.71
N ARG A 65 3.51 17.74 4.54
CA ARG A 65 2.62 18.84 4.14
C ARG A 65 1.23 18.62 4.75
N ASP A 66 0.71 19.65 5.43
CA ASP A 66 -0.64 19.63 6.02
C ASP A 66 -1.69 19.25 4.96
N GLU A 67 -1.59 19.81 3.74
CA GLU A 67 -2.47 19.50 2.61
C GLU A 67 -2.56 18.01 2.28
N PHE A 68 -1.46 17.26 2.39
CA PHE A 68 -1.43 15.81 2.15
C PHE A 68 -2.08 15.05 3.32
N GLY A 69 -1.80 15.48 4.55
CA GLY A 69 -2.41 14.94 5.76
C GLY A 69 -3.93 15.12 5.77
N ASP A 70 -4.39 16.35 5.53
CA ASP A 70 -5.81 16.73 5.49
C ASP A 70 -6.56 16.00 4.38
N ALA A 71 -5.95 15.85 3.20
CA ALA A 71 -6.54 15.08 2.09
C ALA A 71 -6.68 13.58 2.43
N ALA A 72 -5.68 12.98 3.06
CA ALA A 72 -5.75 11.59 3.49
C ALA A 72 -6.81 11.41 4.61
N GLU A 73 -6.88 12.34 5.56
CA GLU A 73 -7.88 12.33 6.62
C GLU A 73 -9.30 12.47 6.05
N ALA A 74 -9.52 13.36 5.09
CA ALA A 74 -10.81 13.52 4.43
C ALA A 74 -11.28 12.22 3.75
N LEU A 75 -10.37 11.46 3.14
CA LEU A 75 -10.67 10.14 2.58
C LEU A 75 -11.09 9.15 3.68
N HIS A 76 -10.38 9.12 4.81
CA HIS A 76 -10.76 8.29 5.96
C HIS A 76 -12.15 8.66 6.49
N VAL A 77 -12.38 9.93 6.81
CA VAL A 77 -13.65 10.42 7.38
C VAL A 77 -14.83 10.10 6.47
N SER A 78 -14.63 10.13 5.15
CA SER A 78 -15.68 9.80 4.18
C SER A 78 -16.21 8.36 4.27
N VAL A 79 -15.47 7.46 4.91
CA VAL A 79 -15.83 6.04 5.07
C VAL A 79 -15.84 5.55 6.52
N ALA A 80 -15.60 6.42 7.51
CA ALA A 80 -15.51 6.04 8.92
C ALA A 80 -16.80 5.37 9.46
N HIS A 81 -17.94 5.85 8.98
CA HIS A 81 -19.27 5.32 9.34
C HIS A 81 -19.78 4.21 8.41
N GLU A 82 -18.94 3.71 7.49
CA GLU A 82 -19.31 2.59 6.62
C GLU A 82 -19.18 1.24 7.36
N VAL A 83 -19.77 0.20 6.79
CA VAL A 83 -19.79 -1.17 7.35
C VAL A 83 -18.43 -1.85 7.13
N PRO A 84 -17.92 -2.70 8.06
CA PRO A 84 -18.52 -3.22 9.29
C PRO A 84 -18.25 -2.39 10.55
N PRO A 85 -19.02 -2.62 11.64
CA PRO A 85 -18.67 -2.08 12.95
C PRO A 85 -17.30 -2.61 13.39
N PRO A 86 -16.58 -1.89 14.27
CA PRO A 86 -15.25 -2.28 14.66
C PRO A 86 -15.24 -3.63 15.40
N PRO A 87 -14.12 -4.38 15.35
CA PRO A 87 -13.99 -5.62 16.11
C PRO A 87 -14.31 -5.41 17.61
N PRO A 88 -15.10 -6.29 18.24
CA PRO A 88 -15.46 -6.14 19.66
C PRO A 88 -14.26 -6.40 20.59
N ASP A 89 -13.35 -7.27 20.17
CA ASP A 89 -12.08 -7.54 20.85
C ASP A 89 -11.19 -6.29 20.82
N ALA A 90 -10.86 -5.77 22.01
CA ALA A 90 -10.12 -4.51 22.16
C ALA A 90 -8.71 -4.59 21.58
N ASP A 91 -7.99 -5.70 21.78
CA ASP A 91 -6.61 -5.83 21.29
C ASP A 91 -6.56 -5.92 19.76
N VAL A 92 -7.59 -6.53 19.16
CA VAL A 92 -7.77 -6.56 17.71
C VAL A 92 -8.11 -5.18 17.18
N ARG A 93 -9.11 -4.51 17.79
CA ARG A 93 -9.52 -3.15 17.40
C ARG A 93 -8.36 -2.17 17.47
N ASP A 94 -7.63 -2.16 18.58
CA ASP A 94 -6.46 -1.28 18.77
C ASP A 94 -5.35 -1.57 17.74
N THR A 95 -5.19 -2.83 17.34
CA THR A 95 -4.22 -3.19 16.29
C THR A 95 -4.67 -2.71 14.92
N VAL A 96 -5.94 -2.87 14.60
CA VAL A 96 -6.54 -2.39 13.34
C VAL A 96 -6.52 -0.86 13.25
N ALA A 97 -6.90 -0.17 14.33
CA ALA A 97 -6.97 1.29 14.43
C ALA A 97 -5.64 1.98 14.05
N ARG A 98 -4.50 1.41 14.49
CA ARG A 98 -3.15 1.95 14.17
C ARG A 98 -2.83 2.00 12.68
N PHE A 99 -3.56 1.26 11.84
CA PHE A 99 -3.33 1.24 10.40
C PHE A 99 -4.25 2.17 9.62
N VAL A 100 -5.29 2.73 10.22
CA VAL A 100 -6.32 3.49 9.50
C VAL A 100 -5.73 4.73 8.83
N GLU A 101 -5.05 5.58 9.59
CA GLU A 101 -4.36 6.77 9.05
C GLU A 101 -3.26 6.38 8.04
N PRO A 102 -2.33 5.45 8.34
CA PRO A 102 -1.35 4.99 7.36
C PRO A 102 -1.97 4.45 6.06
N LEU A 103 -3.08 3.72 6.13
CA LEU A 103 -3.77 3.19 4.94
C LEU A 103 -4.33 4.31 4.06
N ALA A 104 -4.93 5.35 4.65
CA ALA A 104 -5.44 6.49 3.91
C ALA A 104 -4.31 7.27 3.21
N ARG A 105 -3.19 7.50 3.90
CA ARG A 105 -1.98 8.11 3.31
C ARG A 105 -1.39 7.25 2.19
N MET A 106 -1.32 5.93 2.37
CA MET A 106 -0.84 5.01 1.34
C MET A 106 -1.78 4.92 0.14
N LEU A 107 -3.10 5.03 0.36
CA LEU A 107 -4.08 5.10 -0.72
C LEU A 107 -3.81 6.34 -1.57
N LEU A 108 -3.76 7.52 -0.94
CA LEU A 108 -3.50 8.78 -1.63
C LEU A 108 -2.14 8.78 -2.36
N LEU A 109 -1.09 8.26 -1.73
CA LEU A 109 0.22 8.07 -2.38
C LEU A 109 0.15 7.14 -3.58
N SER A 110 -0.47 5.97 -3.45
CA SER A 110 -0.56 4.99 -4.55
C SER A 110 -1.33 5.55 -5.73
N SER A 111 -2.40 6.31 -5.48
CA SER A 111 -3.15 7.05 -6.51
C SER A 111 -2.29 8.11 -7.20
N GLY A 112 -1.53 8.92 -6.44
CA GLY A 112 -0.63 9.93 -6.99
C GLY A 112 0.49 9.33 -7.85
N LEU A 113 1.11 8.24 -7.39
CA LEU A 113 2.13 7.50 -8.15
C LEU A 113 1.55 6.88 -9.42
N HIS A 114 0.35 6.30 -9.34
CA HIS A 114 -0.35 5.73 -10.49
C HIS A 114 -0.57 6.81 -11.57
N ILE A 115 -1.16 7.95 -11.18
CA ILE A 115 -1.41 9.08 -12.09
C ILE A 115 -0.09 9.60 -12.68
N ALA A 116 0.96 9.79 -11.86
CA ALA A 116 2.26 10.24 -12.34
C ALA A 116 2.83 9.33 -13.44
N LEU A 117 2.66 8.02 -13.29
CA LEU A 117 3.20 7.03 -14.21
C LEU A 117 2.37 6.88 -15.49
N THR A 118 1.03 6.96 -15.41
CA THR A 118 0.14 6.65 -16.55
C THR A 118 -0.35 7.90 -17.28
N ASP A 119 -0.81 8.89 -16.54
CA ASP A 119 -1.55 10.05 -17.07
C ASP A 119 -0.68 11.31 -17.08
N GLY A 120 0.38 11.32 -16.25
CA GLY A 120 1.18 12.48 -15.93
C GLY A 120 0.57 13.32 -14.80
N LEU A 121 1.42 14.02 -14.07
CA LEU A 121 1.02 15.06 -13.12
C LEU A 121 1.48 16.42 -13.67
N ASP A 122 0.70 17.47 -13.42
CA ASP A 122 0.99 18.83 -13.90
C ASP A 122 2.18 19.50 -13.20
N GLY A 123 2.80 18.82 -12.22
CA GLY A 123 3.96 19.31 -11.48
C GLY A 123 5.22 19.37 -12.34
N ALA A 124 6.16 20.26 -11.99
CA ALA A 124 7.48 20.26 -12.60
C ALA A 124 8.20 18.94 -12.28
N SER A 125 8.78 18.32 -13.31
CA SER A 125 9.66 17.17 -13.14
C SER A 125 10.94 17.63 -12.43
N ALA A 126 11.30 16.96 -11.35
CA ALA A 126 12.51 17.27 -10.57
C ALA A 126 13.54 16.16 -10.76
N ASP A 127 14.81 16.53 -10.94
CA ASP A 127 15.91 15.57 -10.96
C ASP A 127 16.10 14.94 -9.59
N ALA A 128 15.97 13.62 -9.51
CA ALA A 128 16.19 12.86 -8.28
C ALA A 128 17.58 12.21 -8.28
N ALA A 129 18.50 12.74 -7.48
CA ALA A 129 19.77 12.05 -7.21
C ALA A 129 19.50 10.78 -6.37
N PRO A 130 20.12 9.63 -6.73
CA PRO A 130 19.93 8.38 -5.98
C PRO A 130 20.52 8.50 -4.57
N PRO A 131 19.90 7.86 -3.55
CA PRO A 131 20.41 7.86 -2.19
C PRO A 131 21.75 7.12 -2.07
N GLU A 132 22.55 7.50 -1.08
CA GLU A 132 23.80 6.82 -0.75
C GLU A 132 23.52 5.37 -0.30
N ARG A 133 24.38 4.43 -0.70
CA ARG A 133 24.19 2.99 -0.43
C ARG A 133 24.51 2.70 1.03
N VAL A 134 23.58 2.06 1.74
CA VAL A 134 23.75 1.60 3.13
C VAL A 134 23.06 0.24 3.32
N HIS A 135 23.47 -0.49 4.35
CA HIS A 135 22.80 -1.72 4.77
C HIS A 135 21.63 -1.38 5.69
N ALA A 136 20.44 -1.90 5.40
CA ALA A 136 19.29 -1.79 6.27
C ALA A 136 19.46 -2.76 7.43
N THR A 137 19.31 -2.27 8.66
CA THR A 137 19.19 -3.14 9.83
C THR A 137 17.73 -3.13 10.23
N ALA A 138 16.99 -4.19 9.91
CA ALA A 138 15.59 -4.30 10.26
C ALA A 138 15.43 -4.40 11.78
N GLN A 139 14.72 -3.45 12.41
CA GLN A 139 14.42 -3.50 13.84
C GLN A 139 13.25 -4.45 14.14
N ARG A 140 12.35 -4.66 13.17
CA ARG A 140 11.24 -5.62 13.23
C ARG A 140 10.66 -5.83 11.83
N SER A 141 10.82 -7.02 11.26
CA SER A 141 10.22 -7.33 9.96
C SER A 141 8.88 -8.02 10.18
N ALA A 142 7.81 -7.48 9.57
CA ALA A 142 6.55 -8.22 9.43
C ALA A 142 6.81 -9.57 8.72
N PRO A 143 6.00 -10.62 8.91
CA PRO A 143 6.25 -11.92 8.32
C PRO A 143 6.22 -11.77 6.83
N SER A 144 7.13 -12.47 6.18
CA SER A 144 7.18 -12.50 4.74
C SER A 144 5.84 -12.97 4.19
N GLN A 145 5.29 -12.31 3.16
CA GLN A 145 4.04 -12.78 2.52
C GLN A 145 4.14 -14.19 1.93
N TRP A 146 5.37 -14.71 1.83
CA TRP A 146 5.74 -16.04 1.34
C TRP A 146 5.69 -17.12 2.42
N GLN A 147 5.67 -16.74 3.70
CA GLN A 147 5.55 -17.67 4.85
C GLN A 147 4.09 -17.99 5.17
N VAL A 148 3.19 -17.67 4.25
CA VAL A 148 1.78 -17.51 4.53
C VAL A 148 0.99 -18.61 3.84
N ASP A 149 0.17 -19.34 4.60
CA ASP A 149 -0.64 -20.45 4.08
C ASP A 149 -1.69 -19.94 3.07
N ASP A 150 -1.50 -20.29 1.80
CA ASP A 150 -2.41 -19.97 0.69
C ASP A 150 -3.79 -20.63 0.82
N ALA A 151 -3.94 -21.70 1.61
CA ALA A 151 -5.24 -22.32 1.89
C ALA A 151 -5.93 -21.75 3.16
N GLY A 152 -5.21 -20.94 3.94
CA GLY A 152 -5.65 -20.41 5.22
C GLY A 152 -6.45 -19.11 5.13
N VAL A 153 -6.42 -18.33 6.21
CA VAL A 153 -7.11 -17.03 6.28
C VAL A 153 -6.64 -16.06 5.19
N PHE A 154 -5.36 -16.06 4.86
CA PHE A 154 -4.82 -15.18 3.83
C PHE A 154 -5.28 -15.51 2.42
N GLY A 155 -5.41 -16.79 2.07
CA GLY A 155 -6.06 -17.21 0.83
C GLY A 155 -7.50 -16.70 0.73
N ARG A 156 -8.25 -16.80 1.83
CA ARG A 156 -9.62 -16.23 1.92
C ARG A 156 -9.63 -14.72 1.78
N ILE A 157 -8.73 -13.99 2.44
CA ILE A 157 -8.61 -12.53 2.30
C ILE A 157 -8.38 -12.15 0.83
N ARG A 158 -7.42 -12.79 0.15
CA ARG A 158 -7.15 -12.54 -1.27
C ARG A 158 -8.38 -12.77 -2.14
N MET A 159 -9.06 -13.90 -1.92
CA MET A 159 -10.25 -14.28 -2.68
C MET A 159 -11.41 -13.31 -2.44
N VAL A 160 -11.73 -13.02 -1.18
CA VAL A 160 -12.90 -12.24 -0.78
C VAL A 160 -12.71 -10.75 -1.08
N LEU A 161 -11.52 -10.21 -0.86
CA LEU A 161 -11.19 -8.82 -1.22
C LEU A 161 -10.79 -8.67 -2.69
N ASP A 162 -10.80 -9.75 -3.49
CA ASP A 162 -10.34 -9.79 -4.88
C ASP A 162 -9.01 -9.03 -5.07
N THR A 163 -8.02 -9.40 -4.26
CA THR A 163 -6.71 -8.75 -4.21
C THR A 163 -5.58 -9.77 -4.30
N PRO A 164 -4.51 -9.47 -5.07
CA PRO A 164 -3.29 -10.27 -5.02
C PRO A 164 -2.41 -9.97 -3.79
N ILE A 165 -2.66 -8.86 -3.08
CA ILE A 165 -1.77 -8.31 -2.06
C ILE A 165 -2.29 -8.62 -0.66
N ILE A 166 -1.41 -9.19 0.18
CA ILE A 166 -1.57 -9.20 1.63
C ILE A 166 -0.73 -8.04 2.19
N ASN A 167 -1.41 -6.96 2.59
CA ASN A 167 -0.75 -5.76 3.12
C ASN A 167 -0.30 -5.94 4.58
N SER A 168 0.33 -4.91 5.14
CA SER A 168 0.98 -4.97 6.45
C SER A 168 0.02 -5.21 7.63
N ILE A 169 -1.24 -4.76 7.56
CA ILE A 169 -2.21 -4.96 8.66
C ILE A 169 -2.54 -6.44 8.88
N TRP A 170 -2.82 -7.19 7.81
CA TRP A 170 -3.13 -8.64 7.92
C TRP A 170 -1.93 -9.43 8.43
N ARG A 171 -0.72 -9.00 8.05
CA ARG A 171 0.55 -9.58 8.49
C ARG A 171 0.81 -9.32 9.98
N GLU A 172 0.63 -8.09 10.44
CA GLU A 172 0.78 -7.76 11.87
C GLU A 172 -0.27 -8.50 12.73
N LEU A 173 -1.51 -8.60 12.26
CA LEU A 173 -2.54 -9.39 12.95
C LEU A 173 -2.16 -10.88 13.03
N ALA A 174 -1.47 -11.43 12.03
CA ALA A 174 -1.00 -12.81 12.08
C ALA A 174 0.14 -13.00 13.08
N GLU A 175 1.12 -12.09 13.14
CA GLU A 175 2.20 -12.12 14.14
C GLU A 175 1.70 -12.12 15.58
N ARG A 176 0.53 -11.52 15.80
CA ARG A 176 -0.09 -11.37 17.12
C ARG A 176 -1.11 -12.45 17.44
N ASP A 177 -1.24 -13.49 16.59
CA ASP A 177 -2.28 -14.52 16.73
C ASP A 177 -3.71 -13.92 16.81
N GLN A 178 -3.94 -12.84 16.05
CA GLN A 178 -5.19 -12.08 16.00
C GLN A 178 -5.93 -12.21 14.67
N LEU A 179 -5.24 -12.62 13.59
CA LEU A 179 -5.78 -12.60 12.23
C LEU A 179 -7.11 -13.35 12.08
N GLN A 180 -7.21 -14.58 12.61
CA GLN A 180 -8.43 -15.37 12.48
C GLN A 180 -9.62 -14.68 13.18
N ARG A 181 -9.41 -14.09 14.36
CA ARG A 181 -10.44 -13.36 15.10
C ARG A 181 -10.87 -12.09 14.37
N ALA A 182 -9.91 -11.31 13.90
CA ALA A 182 -10.17 -10.10 13.12
C ALA A 182 -10.95 -10.43 11.84
N TRP A 183 -10.48 -11.40 11.06
CA TRP A 183 -11.10 -11.75 9.79
C TRP A 183 -12.51 -12.32 9.96
N SER A 184 -12.75 -13.20 10.93
CA SER A 184 -14.10 -13.73 11.20
C SER A 184 -15.13 -12.65 11.52
N HIS A 185 -14.69 -11.50 12.06
CA HIS A 185 -15.57 -10.35 12.31
C HIS A 185 -15.76 -9.46 11.07
N LEU A 186 -14.69 -9.21 10.31
CA LEU A 186 -14.70 -8.28 9.18
C LEU A 186 -15.26 -8.90 7.88
N GLU A 187 -15.01 -10.18 7.64
CA GLU A 187 -15.37 -10.91 6.41
C GLU A 187 -16.86 -10.78 6.03
N PRO A 188 -17.84 -10.91 6.96
CA PRO A 188 -19.26 -10.74 6.63
C PRO A 188 -19.62 -9.35 6.10
N GLY A 189 -18.84 -8.32 6.44
CA GLY A 189 -19.04 -6.94 6.01
C GLY A 189 -18.54 -6.65 4.59
N VAL A 190 -17.70 -7.52 4.02
CA VAL A 190 -17.04 -7.28 2.73
C VAL A 190 -18.02 -6.97 1.60
N PRO A 191 -19.10 -7.74 1.37
CA PRO A 191 -20.02 -7.44 0.27
C PRO A 191 -20.63 -6.04 0.33
N ALA A 192 -20.92 -5.53 1.54
CA ALA A 192 -21.44 -4.18 1.74
C ALA A 192 -20.36 -3.10 1.59
N ALA A 193 -19.11 -3.42 1.90
CA ALA A 193 -17.97 -2.50 1.80
C ALA A 193 -17.50 -2.25 0.35
N LEU A 194 -17.81 -3.14 -0.60
CA LEU A 194 -17.29 -3.05 -1.98
C LEU A 194 -17.74 -1.77 -2.70
N ASP A 195 -19.03 -1.41 -2.62
CA ASP A 195 -19.54 -0.20 -3.28
C ASP A 195 -18.92 1.07 -2.68
N ALA A 196 -18.69 1.08 -1.36
CA ALA A 196 -18.00 2.19 -0.68
C ALA A 196 -16.52 2.25 -1.08
N ALA A 197 -15.86 1.10 -1.23
CA ALA A 197 -14.48 1.01 -1.67
C ALA A 197 -14.30 1.53 -3.10
N ASP A 198 -15.22 1.23 -4.02
CA ASP A 198 -15.18 1.72 -5.40
C ASP A 198 -15.36 3.25 -5.45
N ARG A 199 -16.28 3.82 -4.64
CA ARG A 199 -16.42 5.28 -4.49
C ARG A 199 -15.17 5.91 -3.90
N LEU A 200 -14.59 5.30 -2.87
CA LEU A 200 -13.38 5.77 -2.22
C LEU A 200 -12.17 5.71 -3.16
N GLN A 201 -12.07 4.68 -4.00
CA GLN A 201 -11.04 4.57 -5.05
C GLN A 201 -11.12 5.76 -6.02
N ALA A 202 -12.31 6.05 -6.53
CA ALA A 202 -12.53 7.19 -7.42
C ALA A 202 -12.20 8.52 -6.73
N ALA A 203 -12.67 8.72 -5.50
CA ALA A 203 -12.38 9.91 -4.70
C ALA A 203 -10.88 10.09 -4.45
N ALA A 204 -10.14 9.01 -4.16
CA ALA A 204 -8.70 9.05 -3.94
C ALA A 204 -7.93 9.45 -5.21
N LEU A 205 -8.35 8.97 -6.38
CA LEU A 205 -7.75 9.37 -7.67
C LEU A 205 -8.00 10.86 -7.95
N GLU A 206 -9.22 11.35 -7.76
CA GLU A 206 -9.54 12.78 -7.94
C GLU A 206 -8.79 13.66 -6.93
N THR A 207 -8.76 13.25 -5.66
CA THR A 207 -8.04 13.97 -4.60
C THR A 207 -6.54 13.99 -4.89
N ALA A 208 -5.96 12.88 -5.36
CA ALA A 208 -4.56 12.84 -5.74
C ALA A 208 -4.23 13.87 -6.84
N ARG A 209 -5.12 14.15 -7.80
CA ARG A 209 -4.84 15.20 -8.80
C ARG A 209 -4.70 16.60 -8.17
N GLN A 210 -5.20 16.82 -6.97
CA GLN A 210 -5.27 18.13 -6.31
C GLN A 210 -4.13 18.39 -5.30
N VAL A 211 -3.40 17.37 -4.85
CA VAL A 211 -2.37 17.45 -3.78
C VAL A 211 -1.11 18.24 -4.18
N GLY A 212 -0.98 18.68 -5.44
CA GLY A 212 0.15 19.51 -5.88
C GLY A 212 1.50 18.80 -5.73
N TRP A 213 1.57 17.54 -6.15
CA TRP A 213 2.77 16.71 -6.11
C TRP A 213 3.89 17.25 -7.02
N PRO A 214 5.15 16.99 -6.68
CA PRO A 214 6.21 17.02 -7.67
C PRO A 214 6.10 15.79 -8.59
N ALA A 215 6.30 15.97 -9.90
CA ALA A 215 6.23 14.89 -10.89
C ALA A 215 7.56 14.12 -10.98
N VAL A 216 7.93 13.43 -9.90
CA VAL A 216 9.24 12.75 -9.78
C VAL A 216 9.20 11.29 -10.21
N ALA A 217 8.08 10.60 -9.97
CA ALA A 217 7.92 9.18 -10.27
C ALA A 217 7.15 8.91 -11.58
N ASP A 218 7.40 9.73 -12.60
CA ASP A 218 6.74 9.63 -13.90
C ASP A 218 7.44 8.64 -14.87
N ALA A 219 6.84 8.45 -16.05
CA ALA A 219 7.42 7.60 -17.09
C ALA A 219 8.75 8.15 -17.67
N ALA A 220 9.01 9.46 -17.56
CA ALA A 220 10.26 10.06 -18.00
C ALA A 220 11.40 9.69 -17.04
N ALA A 221 11.16 9.71 -15.73
CA ALA A 221 12.10 9.31 -14.70
C ALA A 221 12.54 7.85 -14.87
N LEU A 222 11.59 6.94 -15.18
CA LEU A 222 11.94 5.55 -15.50
C LEU A 222 12.82 5.42 -16.74
N ARG A 223 12.55 6.20 -17.80
CA ARG A 223 13.39 6.22 -19.00
C ARG A 223 14.79 6.72 -18.71
N GLN A 224 14.91 7.81 -17.94
CA GLN A 224 16.21 8.38 -17.54
C GLN A 224 17.02 7.41 -16.67
N ALA A 225 16.34 6.64 -15.81
CA ALA A 225 16.96 5.61 -15.00
C ALA A 225 17.29 4.31 -15.76
N GLY A 226 17.03 4.25 -17.07
CA GLY A 226 17.25 3.05 -17.89
C GLY A 226 16.32 1.88 -17.56
N ALA A 227 15.16 2.17 -16.95
CA ALA A 227 14.17 1.20 -16.48
C ALA A 227 12.81 1.35 -17.17
N ALA A 228 12.79 1.89 -18.39
CA ALA A 228 11.57 2.12 -19.17
C ALA A 228 10.71 0.85 -19.33
N ASP A 229 11.37 -0.30 -19.57
CA ASP A 229 10.70 -1.59 -19.78
C ASP A 229 9.97 -2.11 -18.53
N ALA A 230 10.29 -1.57 -17.34
CA ALA A 230 9.62 -1.92 -16.11
C ALA A 230 8.28 -1.19 -15.91
N ALA A 231 8.00 -0.12 -16.68
CA ALA A 231 6.83 0.73 -16.48
C ALA A 231 5.49 -0.03 -16.47
N PRO A 232 5.21 -0.98 -17.40
CA PRO A 232 3.94 -1.74 -17.35
C PRO A 232 3.80 -2.60 -16.08
N GLY A 233 4.91 -3.18 -15.61
CA GLY A 233 4.92 -3.97 -14.38
C GLY A 233 4.66 -3.09 -13.15
N ILE A 234 5.29 -1.92 -13.08
CA ILE A 234 5.08 -0.95 -12.00
C ILE A 234 3.65 -0.39 -12.02
N ALA A 235 3.11 -0.07 -13.20
CA ALA A 235 1.73 0.37 -13.34
C ALA A 235 0.75 -0.70 -12.83
N SER A 236 0.98 -1.98 -13.17
CA SER A 236 0.21 -3.08 -12.62
C SER A 236 0.29 -3.14 -11.10
N ILE A 237 1.48 -2.91 -10.52
CA ILE A 237 1.66 -2.87 -9.06
C ILE A 237 0.82 -1.78 -8.43
N LEU A 238 0.90 -0.56 -8.98
CA LEU A 238 0.16 0.59 -8.47
C LEU A 238 -1.35 0.38 -8.61
N ASP A 239 -1.83 -0.14 -9.74
CA ASP A 239 -3.24 -0.49 -9.96
C ASP A 239 -3.75 -1.48 -8.90
N ALA A 240 -2.97 -2.52 -8.59
CA ALA A 240 -3.33 -3.48 -7.55
C ALA A 240 -3.45 -2.82 -6.18
N TYR A 241 -2.58 -1.86 -5.83
CA TYR A 241 -2.69 -1.10 -4.57
C TYR A 241 -3.87 -0.12 -4.56
N VAL A 242 -4.07 0.63 -5.64
CA VAL A 242 -5.21 1.56 -5.80
C VAL A 242 -6.55 0.82 -5.69
N LYS A 243 -6.62 -0.43 -6.14
CA LYS A 243 -7.81 -1.30 -5.97
C LYS A 243 -7.92 -1.91 -4.58
N THR A 244 -6.81 -2.29 -3.95
CA THR A 244 -6.81 -3.03 -2.68
C THR A 244 -7.00 -2.13 -1.46
N LEU A 245 -6.31 -0.99 -1.43
CA LEU A 245 -6.29 -0.12 -0.25
C LEU A 245 -7.66 0.44 0.12
N PRO A 246 -8.53 0.87 -0.82
CA PRO A 246 -9.88 1.33 -0.49
C PRO A 246 -10.71 0.23 0.19
N ARG A 247 -10.62 -1.00 -0.31
CA ARG A 247 -11.35 -2.15 0.25
C ARG A 247 -10.92 -2.43 1.67
N VAL A 248 -9.61 -2.40 1.93
CA VAL A 248 -9.11 -2.57 3.29
C VAL A 248 -9.52 -1.39 4.17
N LEU A 249 -9.35 -0.15 3.70
CA LEU A 249 -9.65 1.05 4.47
C LEU A 249 -11.11 1.10 4.90
N VAL A 250 -12.07 0.89 3.99
CA VAL A 250 -13.51 0.84 4.34
C VAL A 250 -13.79 -0.20 5.41
N LEU A 251 -13.17 -1.39 5.31
CA LEU A 251 -13.39 -2.45 6.28
C LEU A 251 -12.91 -2.12 7.69
N VAL A 252 -11.91 -1.24 7.81
CA VAL A 252 -11.24 -0.96 9.08
C VAL A 252 -11.48 0.44 9.62
N ALA A 253 -12.07 1.34 8.84
CA ALA A 253 -12.17 2.76 9.17
C ALA A 253 -12.87 3.02 10.50
N SER A 254 -13.96 2.30 10.78
CA SER A 254 -14.72 2.40 12.03
C SER A 254 -13.94 1.98 13.28
N SER A 255 -12.75 1.39 13.15
CA SER A 255 -11.90 1.00 14.28
C SER A 255 -11.12 2.15 14.90
N ALA A 256 -11.09 3.33 14.25
CA ALA A 256 -10.45 4.54 14.76
C ALA A 256 -11.41 5.47 15.53
N GLU A 257 -12.70 5.15 15.60
CA GLU A 257 -13.72 5.87 16.40
C GLU A 257 -13.76 5.41 17.87
#